data_AF-A0A918C4C5-F1
#
_entry.id   AF-A0A918C4C5-F1
#
_cell.length_a   1.000
_cell.length_b   1.000
_cell.length_c   1.000
_cell.angle_alpha   90.00
_cell.angle_beta   90.00
_cell.angle_gamma   90.00
#
_symmetry.space_group_name_H-M   'P 1'
#
loop_
_entity.id
_entity.type
_entity.pdbx_description
1 polymer ?
#
loop_
_entity_poly.entity_id
_entity_poly.type
_entity_poly.pdbx_seq_one_letter_code
_entity_poly.pdbx_strand_id
1 'polypeptide(L)'
;MKQFASVGYAPGVSVTADGEDLTFEAAHLRMRARVADQQARRCLLAMAREPVAADSVSAATMAFLRQHRLVTDTTAHPAHLQSLRVHAEASMPLNRGLPYSPEDLAGYEARAHTARFVPGTASGTVDLPPALRRRPSFAPFDGPQAACLAVSTVMSVLRTLHDPDMRLYPSAGALYPVRLIAEQMQQHASVQTQYDAFSATFRQRKQVRAAGEQELLRLDPTLAAVPTRFWLVADLRDVTAKYGSRGYRYALVEGGHAAQTLIQVLQQAGAETRPFGGFDDAAVARHLQLPDGWVPVCAVGAVPRPGGESFVEAEELRSILVNGQSLYYATAFGAKVKGNQRECGFGVDVTAEGARVRARGELAERLTLVRSRDVLGNSNGMAAHTRFSAAADAALLELYERHCYLRTWFSAIPATRLSVPDTPLAAIVGSLCRSAGVQLTLIDMADPAHHVPAVMAVVHSLRHGGIITASGAGTSEATAAERALREIAKALFYRRVLRKTEAFTSSNPVTAAITAPWEHEAYFAHEQVPPELTGFLTAGAGQRAVASGSMSLERLRTVAAVADLSRHGPDEAVWKIARATSEELLTVDFGSPSPAFRERIRTVLGDGVDIDARWPHPLG
;
A
#
# COMPACT_ATOMS: atom_id res chain seq x y z
N MET A 1 11.31 -15.85 45.99
CA MET A 1 11.15 -14.44 45.58
C MET A 1 12.44 -14.01 44.89
N LYS A 2 12.41 -13.71 43.59
CA LYS A 2 13.59 -13.20 42.86
C LYS A 2 13.92 -11.79 43.38
N GLN A 3 15.14 -11.56 43.85
CA GLN A 3 15.64 -10.22 44.14
C GLN A 3 15.56 -9.37 42.86
N PHE A 4 14.94 -8.19 42.96
CA PHE A 4 14.87 -7.22 41.87
C PHE A 4 16.27 -6.63 41.65
N ALA A 5 16.81 -6.73 40.42
CA ALA A 5 18.19 -6.35 40.12
C ALA A 5 18.43 -4.82 40.11
N SER A 6 17.38 -4.02 39.89
CA SER A 6 17.44 -2.56 39.94
C SER A 6 16.08 -1.93 40.28
N VAL A 7 16.12 -0.69 40.76
CA VAL A 7 14.97 0.14 41.12
C VAL A 7 15.11 1.53 40.50
N GLY A 8 14.00 2.09 40.01
CA GLY A 8 13.93 3.46 39.53
C GLY A 8 12.69 4.18 40.04
N TYR A 9 12.66 5.51 39.93
CA TYR A 9 11.45 6.27 40.20
C TYR A 9 10.33 5.92 39.22
N ALA A 10 9.09 5.92 39.71
CA ALA A 10 7.91 5.73 38.88
C ALA A 10 7.77 6.85 37.83
N PRO A 11 7.15 6.58 36.67
CA PRO A 11 6.91 7.60 35.66
C PRO A 11 6.19 8.84 36.21
N GLY A 12 6.71 10.03 35.88
CA GLY A 12 6.15 11.30 36.35
C GLY A 12 6.55 11.70 37.77
N VAL A 13 7.47 10.96 38.42
CA VAL A 13 8.10 11.36 39.67
C VAL A 13 9.39 12.15 39.38
N SER A 14 9.44 13.38 39.88
CA SER A 14 10.63 14.24 39.88
C SER A 14 11.17 14.41 41.30
N VAL A 15 12.50 14.49 41.42
CA VAL A 15 13.18 14.72 42.70
C VAL A 15 14.11 15.91 42.56
N THR A 16 13.94 16.90 43.43
CA THR A 16 14.80 18.08 43.52
C THR A 16 15.48 18.13 44.89
N ALA A 17 16.67 18.72 44.95
CA ALA A 17 17.43 18.87 46.19
C ALA A 17 17.60 20.35 46.55
N ASP A 18 17.42 20.66 47.82
CA ASP A 18 17.72 21.95 48.44
C ASP A 18 18.48 21.69 49.75
N GLY A 19 19.81 21.78 49.68
CA GLY A 19 20.69 21.39 50.78
C GLY A 19 20.55 19.91 51.16
N GLU A 20 20.06 19.63 52.37
CA GLU A 20 19.80 18.27 52.87
C GLU A 20 18.38 17.78 52.57
N ASP A 21 17.51 18.64 52.06
CA ASP A 21 16.13 18.29 51.79
C ASP A 21 15.97 17.80 50.35
N LEU A 22 15.28 16.67 50.20
CA LEU A 22 14.80 16.17 48.92
C LEU A 22 13.30 16.43 48.82
N THR A 23 12.89 17.07 47.73
CA THR A 23 11.46 17.22 47.38
C THR A 23 11.12 16.22 46.29
N PHE A 24 10.24 15.27 46.62
CA PHE A 24 9.63 14.33 45.70
C PHE A 24 8.30 14.91 45.22
N GLU A 25 8.12 14.97 43.91
CA GLU A 25 6.91 15.50 43.30
C GLU A 25 6.38 14.52 42.25
N ALA A 26 5.09 14.23 42.34
CA ALA A 26 4.31 13.38 41.47
C ALA A 26 2.90 13.98 41.33
N ALA A 27 2.13 13.55 40.33
CA ALA A 27 0.80 14.13 40.06
C ALA A 27 -0.18 14.11 41.27
N HIS A 28 0.04 13.20 42.23
CA HIS A 28 -0.80 12.98 43.40
C HIS A 28 -0.09 13.30 44.74
N LEU A 29 1.18 13.72 44.71
CA LEU A 29 2.01 13.83 45.90
C LEU A 29 3.12 14.87 45.71
N ARG A 30 3.22 15.84 46.62
CA ARG A 30 4.41 16.68 46.78
C ARG A 30 4.88 16.57 48.22
N MET A 31 6.11 16.11 48.41
CA MET A 31 6.62 15.74 49.72
C MET A 31 8.08 16.18 49.85
N ARG A 32 8.39 16.92 50.90
CA ARG A 32 9.76 17.30 51.25
C ARG A 32 10.22 16.42 52.41
N ALA A 33 11.37 15.78 52.25
CA ALA A 33 11.97 14.93 53.27
C ALA A 33 13.45 15.29 53.47
N ARG A 34 13.86 15.43 54.72
CA ARG A 34 15.26 15.69 55.07
C ARG A 34 16.06 14.39 55.01
N VAL A 35 17.12 14.36 54.20
CA VAL A 35 18.01 13.21 54.05
C VAL A 35 19.42 13.64 54.45
N ALA A 36 19.70 13.53 55.75
CA ALA A 36 20.98 13.91 56.36
C ALA A 36 22.14 12.99 55.92
N ASP A 37 21.86 11.70 55.66
CA ASP A 37 22.85 10.77 55.13
C ASP A 37 23.24 11.15 53.68
N GLN A 38 24.49 11.56 53.52
CA GLN A 38 25.05 11.99 52.24
C GLN A 38 25.08 10.85 51.20
N GLN A 39 25.30 9.60 51.61
CA GLN A 39 25.37 8.46 50.71
C GLN A 39 23.97 8.08 50.22
N ALA A 40 22.99 7.99 51.13
CA ALA A 40 21.59 7.78 50.77
C ALA A 40 21.07 8.91 49.86
N ARG A 41 21.39 10.18 50.17
CA ARG A 41 20.99 11.33 49.33
C ARG A 41 21.60 11.26 47.93
N ARG A 42 22.90 10.93 47.81
CA ARG A 42 23.55 10.74 46.50
C ARG A 42 22.89 9.61 45.71
N CYS A 43 22.58 8.49 46.35
CA CYS A 43 21.91 7.36 45.72
C CYS A 43 20.50 7.75 45.19
N LEU A 44 19.69 8.42 46.02
CA LEU A 44 18.36 8.88 45.64
C LEU A 44 18.37 9.91 44.51
N LEU A 45 19.40 10.77 44.44
CA LEU A 45 19.59 11.72 43.34
C LEU A 45 20.11 11.04 42.06
N ALA A 46 20.98 10.04 42.20
CA ALA A 46 21.43 9.23 41.07
C ALA A 46 20.25 8.47 40.42
N MET A 47 19.35 7.92 41.25
CA MET A 47 18.14 7.22 40.81
C MET A 47 17.19 8.10 39.96
N ALA A 48 17.30 9.44 40.07
CA ALA A 48 16.52 10.36 39.24
C ALA A 48 17.01 10.43 37.78
N ARG A 49 18.24 9.99 37.52
CA ARG A 49 18.86 9.96 36.18
C ARG A 49 18.75 8.59 35.54
N GLU A 50 19.01 7.54 36.31
CA GLU A 50 18.98 6.15 35.84
C GLU A 50 18.62 5.18 36.98
N PRO A 51 18.07 3.98 36.71
CA PRO A 51 17.79 3.00 37.75
C PRO A 51 19.07 2.59 38.50
N VAL A 52 18.99 2.45 39.82
CA VAL A 52 20.09 2.04 40.70
C VAL A 52 19.90 0.60 41.16
N ALA A 53 20.97 -0.05 41.64
CA ALA A 53 20.86 -1.39 42.23
C ALA A 53 19.96 -1.35 43.48
N ALA A 54 19.04 -2.30 43.63
CA ALA A 54 18.03 -2.23 44.68
C ALA A 54 18.61 -2.34 46.11
N ASP A 55 19.80 -2.92 46.24
CA ASP A 55 20.58 -3.03 47.48
C ASP A 55 21.33 -1.73 47.85
N SER A 56 21.50 -0.81 46.89
CA SER A 56 22.10 0.51 47.13
C SER A 56 21.16 1.49 47.86
N VAL A 57 19.89 1.11 48.03
CA VAL A 57 18.88 1.88 48.78
C VAL A 57 18.48 1.09 50.02
N SER A 58 18.52 1.73 51.20
CA SER A 58 18.18 1.05 52.46
C SER A 58 16.76 0.47 52.43
N ALA A 59 16.53 -0.66 53.10
CA ALA A 59 15.22 -1.31 53.13
C ALA A 59 14.10 -0.39 53.66
N ALA A 60 14.40 0.46 54.65
CA ALA A 60 13.46 1.43 55.20
C ALA A 60 13.11 2.53 54.18
N THR A 61 14.10 3.07 53.47
CA THR A 61 13.89 4.04 52.39
C THR A 61 13.11 3.43 51.24
N MET A 62 13.42 2.19 50.85
CA MET A 62 12.69 1.47 49.81
C MET A 62 11.23 1.21 50.17
N ALA A 63 10.95 0.80 51.41
CA ALA A 63 9.59 0.61 51.89
C ALA A 63 8.78 1.91 51.83
N PHE A 64 9.39 3.02 52.28
CA PHE A 64 8.80 4.35 52.22
C PHE A 64 8.47 4.79 50.78
N LEU A 65 9.44 4.67 49.87
CA LEU A 65 9.24 5.05 48.47
C LEU A 65 8.14 4.20 47.80
N ARG A 66 8.05 2.90 48.10
CA ARG A 66 7.00 2.01 47.59
C ARG A 66 5.62 2.35 48.17
N GLN A 67 5.55 2.64 49.47
CA GLN A 67 4.31 3.03 50.15
C GLN A 67 3.69 4.28 49.49
N HIS A 68 4.53 5.23 49.11
CA HIS A 68 4.12 6.47 48.43
C HIS A 68 4.09 6.35 46.90
N ARG A 69 4.24 5.15 46.34
CA ARG A 69 4.24 4.88 44.88
C ARG A 69 5.25 5.74 44.10
N LEU A 70 6.36 6.09 44.73
CA LEU A 70 7.41 6.91 44.15
C LEU A 70 8.40 6.10 43.30
N VAL A 71 8.50 4.80 43.53
CA VAL A 71 9.38 3.88 42.80
C VAL A 71 8.61 2.76 42.15
N THR A 72 9.18 2.21 41.09
CA THR A 72 8.72 0.98 40.44
C THR A 72 9.85 -0.05 40.52
N ASP A 73 9.49 -1.31 40.80
CA ASP A 73 10.43 -2.42 40.75
C ASP A 73 10.61 -2.82 39.27
N THR A 74 11.80 -2.73 38.69
CA THR A 74 11.95 -2.81 37.22
C THR A 74 12.81 -3.97 36.76
N THR A 75 12.22 -4.87 35.97
CA THR A 75 12.91 -5.65 34.92
C THR A 75 12.88 -4.94 33.56
N ALA A 76 12.30 -3.73 33.50
CA ALA A 76 12.07 -2.98 32.28
C ALA A 76 13.33 -2.22 31.82
N HIS A 77 13.53 -2.15 30.51
CA HIS A 77 14.65 -1.43 29.90
C HIS A 77 14.60 0.07 30.28
N PRO A 78 15.73 0.72 30.65
CA PRO A 78 15.75 2.14 31.07
C PRO A 78 15.06 3.10 30.09
N ALA A 79 15.22 2.87 28.78
CA ALA A 79 14.56 3.67 27.74
C ALA A 79 13.01 3.63 27.81
N HIS A 80 12.43 2.50 28.26
CA HIS A 80 11.00 2.37 28.44
C HIS A 80 10.50 3.26 29.59
N LEU A 81 11.22 3.26 30.72
CA LEU A 81 10.89 4.12 31.87
C LEU A 81 11.04 5.59 31.51
N GLN A 82 12.09 5.96 30.78
CA GLN A 82 12.27 7.32 30.31
C GLN A 82 11.14 7.76 29.37
N SER A 83 10.68 6.87 28.48
CA SER A 83 9.54 7.15 27.60
C SER A 83 8.25 7.41 28.40
N LEU A 84 8.01 6.63 29.46
CA LEU A 84 6.87 6.83 30.34
C LEU A 84 6.98 8.13 31.16
N ARG A 85 8.19 8.55 31.57
CA ARG A 85 8.42 9.85 32.23
C ARG A 85 8.09 11.01 31.30
N VAL A 86 8.63 11.00 30.08
CA VAL A 86 8.31 11.99 29.03
C VAL A 86 6.80 12.02 28.76
N HIS A 87 6.16 10.86 28.67
CA HIS A 87 4.70 10.78 28.51
C HIS A 87 3.95 11.43 29.68
N ALA A 88 4.33 11.15 30.92
CA ALA A 88 3.69 11.71 32.10
C ALA A 88 3.86 13.24 32.18
N GLU A 89 5.08 13.74 31.92
CA GLU A 89 5.38 15.18 31.87
C GLU A 89 4.57 15.88 30.77
N ALA A 90 4.38 15.24 29.62
CA ALA A 90 3.57 15.76 28.52
C ALA A 90 2.04 15.55 28.69
N SER A 91 1.60 14.91 29.78
CA SER A 91 0.18 14.60 30.04
C SER A 91 -0.44 15.41 31.19
N MET A 92 0.35 16.25 31.87
CA MET A 92 -0.14 17.19 32.89
C MET A 92 -1.18 18.17 32.29
N PRO A 93 -2.13 18.71 33.09
CA PRO A 93 -3.14 19.66 32.60
C PRO A 93 -2.48 20.86 31.93
N LEU A 94 -3.05 21.31 30.82
CA LEU A 94 -2.65 22.54 30.14
C LEU A 94 -2.55 23.66 31.18
N ASN A 95 -1.39 24.30 31.28
CA ASN A 95 -1.14 25.53 32.06
C ASN A 95 -1.05 25.41 33.59
N ARG A 96 -0.79 24.24 34.18
CA ARG A 96 -0.46 24.19 35.62
C ARG A 96 0.91 24.84 35.89
N GLY A 97 0.91 26.06 36.42
CA GLY A 97 2.10 26.70 37.00
C GLY A 97 2.85 27.70 36.12
N LEU A 98 2.34 28.06 34.93
CA LEU A 98 2.90 29.13 34.11
C LEU A 98 2.00 30.38 34.22
N PRO A 99 2.53 31.54 34.66
CA PRO A 99 1.77 32.78 34.72
C PRO A 99 1.60 33.31 33.29
N TYR A 100 0.41 33.22 32.73
CA TYR A 100 0.07 33.89 31.47
C TYR A 100 -0.85 35.06 31.77
N SER A 101 -0.54 36.22 31.20
CA SER A 101 -1.49 37.32 31.16
C SER A 101 -2.50 37.07 30.01
N PRO A 102 -3.74 37.58 30.11
CA PRO A 102 -4.68 37.60 28.99
C PRO A 102 -4.10 38.25 27.72
N GLU A 103 -3.14 39.17 27.86
CA GLU A 103 -2.45 39.84 26.75
C GLU A 103 -1.49 38.89 26.01
N ASP A 104 -0.80 37.98 26.71
CA ASP A 104 0.06 36.97 26.08
C ASP A 104 -0.76 36.01 25.22
N LEU A 105 -1.88 35.52 25.76
CA LEU A 105 -2.84 34.66 25.05
C LEU A 105 -3.40 35.37 23.82
N ALA A 106 -3.83 36.62 23.96
CA ALA A 106 -4.29 37.44 22.84
C ALA A 106 -3.19 37.67 21.79
N GLY A 107 -1.93 37.80 22.19
CA GLY A 107 -0.78 37.90 21.28
C GLY A 107 -0.50 36.60 20.52
N TYR A 108 -0.62 35.43 21.17
CA TYR A 108 -0.50 34.13 20.50
C TYR A 108 -1.68 33.86 19.56
N GLU A 109 -2.90 34.22 19.97
CA GLU A 109 -4.09 34.13 19.12
C GLU A 109 -4.01 35.11 17.95
N ALA A 110 -3.55 36.34 18.15
CA ALA A 110 -3.31 37.30 17.08
C ALA A 110 -2.28 36.78 16.08
N ARG A 111 -1.16 36.18 16.53
CA ARG A 111 -0.17 35.53 15.65
C ARG A 111 -0.78 34.36 14.87
N ALA A 112 -1.59 33.52 15.51
CA ALA A 112 -2.33 32.44 14.85
C ALA A 112 -3.38 32.98 13.85
N HIS A 113 -4.00 34.13 14.14
CA HIS A 113 -4.95 34.81 13.27
C HIS A 113 -4.30 35.63 12.15
N THR A 114 -3.05 36.06 12.28
CA THR A 114 -2.30 36.68 11.17
C THR A 114 -1.85 35.66 10.12
N ALA A 115 -1.86 34.36 10.45
CA ALA A 115 -1.78 33.26 9.48
C ALA A 115 -3.16 32.94 8.87
N ARG A 116 -3.93 33.99 8.52
CA ARG A 116 -5.29 33.86 7.99
C ARG A 116 -5.26 33.45 6.52
N PHE A 117 -5.79 32.25 6.29
CA PHE A 117 -6.36 31.78 5.04
C PHE A 117 -7.17 32.87 4.32
N VAL A 118 -6.71 33.24 3.13
CA VAL A 118 -7.50 33.88 2.07
C VAL A 118 -7.30 33.01 0.82
N PRO A 119 -8.35 32.49 0.16
CA PRO A 119 -8.17 31.65 -1.02
C PRO A 119 -7.68 32.52 -2.19
N GLY A 120 -6.37 32.51 -2.43
CA GLY A 120 -5.74 33.11 -3.60
C GLY A 120 -5.60 32.09 -4.73
N THR A 121 -6.14 32.41 -5.91
CA THR A 121 -5.97 31.62 -7.12
C THR A 121 -4.53 31.71 -7.63
N ALA A 122 -3.69 30.72 -7.32
CA ALA A 122 -2.36 30.61 -7.89
C ALA A 122 -2.25 29.36 -8.77
N SER A 123 -2.08 29.59 -10.07
CA SER A 123 -1.71 28.59 -11.07
C SER A 123 -0.28 28.11 -10.81
N GLY A 124 -0.12 26.84 -10.41
CA GLY A 124 1.19 26.21 -10.22
C GLY A 124 1.27 25.07 -9.19
N THR A 125 0.15 24.69 -8.57
CA THR A 125 0.07 23.61 -7.57
C THR A 125 0.17 22.22 -8.22
N VAL A 126 0.83 21.28 -7.53
CA VAL A 126 0.72 19.84 -7.84
C VAL A 126 -0.73 19.43 -7.59
N ASP A 127 -1.43 18.97 -8.63
CA ASP A 127 -2.82 18.54 -8.54
C ASP A 127 -2.89 17.21 -7.78
N LEU A 128 -3.37 17.23 -6.53
CA LEU A 128 -3.38 16.06 -5.64
C LEU A 128 -4.59 15.16 -5.97
N PRO A 129 -4.41 13.92 -6.45
CA PRO A 129 -5.52 12.99 -6.63
C PRO A 129 -5.98 12.36 -5.29
N PRO A 130 -7.27 12.03 -5.15
CA PRO A 130 -7.81 11.38 -3.96
C PRO A 130 -7.58 9.86 -3.98
N ALA A 131 -6.43 9.39 -3.47
CA ALA A 131 -6.28 8.03 -2.94
C ALA A 131 -4.97 7.85 -2.12
N LEU A 132 -5.12 7.73 -0.81
CA LEU A 132 -4.07 7.36 0.15
C LEU A 132 -3.77 5.85 0.08
N ARG A 133 -2.98 5.39 -0.90
CA ARG A 133 -2.35 4.06 -0.84
C ARG A 133 -0.92 4.20 -0.30
N ARG A 134 -0.66 3.59 0.87
CA ARG A 134 0.71 3.44 1.39
C ARG A 134 1.49 2.53 0.46
N ARG A 135 2.39 3.10 -0.36
CA ARG A 135 3.41 2.32 -1.07
C ARG A 135 4.51 1.93 -0.08
N PRO A 136 5.09 0.71 -0.19
CA PRO A 136 6.25 0.34 0.61
C PRO A 136 7.36 1.37 0.42
N SER A 137 8.05 1.75 1.49
CA SER A 137 9.31 2.49 1.39
C SER A 137 10.31 1.65 0.59
N PHE A 138 11.18 2.29 -0.21
CA PHE A 138 12.17 1.56 -0.99
C PHE A 138 13.06 0.69 -0.07
N ALA A 139 13.42 -0.51 -0.55
CA ALA A 139 14.30 -1.45 0.15
C ALA A 139 15.73 -0.88 0.24
N PRO A 140 16.61 -1.38 1.13
CA PRO A 140 18.02 -0.94 1.16
C PRO A 140 18.62 -0.95 -0.26
N PHE A 141 19.24 0.16 -0.66
CA PHE A 141 19.90 0.26 -1.95
C PHE A 141 21.12 -0.67 -1.98
N ASP A 142 21.19 -1.54 -2.97
CA ASP A 142 22.41 -2.25 -3.40
C ASP A 142 22.73 -1.79 -4.82
N GLY A 143 23.46 -0.67 -4.97
CA GLY A 143 23.82 -0.09 -6.27
C GLY A 143 24.52 1.27 -6.18
N PRO A 144 25.22 1.72 -7.24
CA PRO A 144 26.02 2.95 -7.24
C PRO A 144 25.14 4.18 -6.95
N GLN A 145 25.70 5.15 -6.21
CA GLN A 145 25.02 6.33 -5.65
C GLN A 145 23.86 6.85 -6.51
N ALA A 146 22.64 6.88 -5.95
CA ALA A 146 21.45 7.37 -6.63
C ALA A 146 21.64 8.82 -7.11
N ALA A 147 20.88 9.23 -8.14
CA ALA A 147 20.88 10.61 -8.64
C ALA A 147 20.12 11.57 -7.70
N CYS A 148 20.48 12.86 -7.69
CA CYS A 148 19.68 13.89 -7.02
C CYS A 148 18.32 14.09 -7.69
N LEU A 149 17.31 14.50 -6.92
CA LEU A 149 16.10 15.09 -7.51
C LEU A 149 16.43 16.38 -8.27
N ALA A 150 15.65 16.69 -9.30
CA ALA A 150 15.74 17.98 -9.96
C ALA A 150 15.49 19.12 -8.96
N VAL A 151 16.31 20.18 -9.01
CA VAL A 151 16.17 21.36 -8.13
C VAL A 151 14.77 21.98 -8.26
N SER A 152 14.21 22.01 -9.47
CA SER A 152 12.84 22.46 -9.71
C SER A 152 11.80 21.67 -8.91
N THR A 153 11.96 20.35 -8.83
CA THR A 153 11.11 19.46 -8.02
C THR A 153 11.26 19.77 -6.54
N VAL A 154 12.49 19.87 -6.03
CA VAL A 154 12.75 20.22 -4.62
C VAL A 154 12.09 21.55 -4.26
N MET A 155 12.30 22.59 -5.08
CA MET A 155 11.73 23.91 -4.84
C MET A 155 10.19 23.92 -4.94
N SER A 156 9.60 23.14 -5.86
CA SER A 156 8.15 22.99 -5.97
C SER A 156 7.55 22.33 -4.74
N VAL A 157 8.18 21.25 -4.25
CA VAL A 157 7.78 20.53 -3.03
C VAL A 157 7.85 21.46 -1.80
N LEU A 158 8.96 22.18 -1.63
CA LEU A 158 9.11 23.12 -0.53
C LEU A 158 8.06 24.24 -0.59
N ARG A 159 7.79 24.80 -1.77
CA ARG A 159 6.70 25.79 -1.96
C ARG A 159 5.33 25.25 -1.58
N THR A 160 5.02 24.05 -2.06
CA THR A 160 3.72 23.40 -1.84
C THR A 160 3.47 23.11 -0.36
N LEU A 161 4.50 22.74 0.40
CA LEU A 161 4.37 22.40 1.83
C LEU A 161 4.56 23.58 2.79
N HIS A 162 5.20 24.65 2.31
CA HIS A 162 5.41 25.89 3.06
C HIS A 162 4.44 27.01 2.67
N ASP A 163 3.43 26.70 1.84
CA ASP A 163 2.43 27.67 1.42
C ASP A 163 1.68 28.22 2.65
N PRO A 164 1.81 29.53 2.95
CA PRO A 164 1.16 30.13 4.10
C PRO A 164 -0.38 30.15 3.96
N ASP A 165 -0.90 30.10 2.73
CA ASP A 165 -2.33 30.12 2.42
C ASP A 165 -2.92 28.71 2.28
N MET A 166 -2.08 27.72 1.93
CA MET A 166 -2.46 26.32 1.65
C MET A 166 -1.64 25.31 2.49
N ARG A 167 -1.68 25.42 3.81
CA ARG A 167 -1.05 24.43 4.71
C ARG A 167 -1.71 23.05 4.52
N LEU A 168 -1.00 22.14 3.85
CA LEU A 168 -1.50 20.81 3.45
C LEU A 168 -1.58 19.76 4.57
N TYR A 169 -1.31 20.12 5.82
CA TYR A 169 -1.39 19.22 6.97
C TYR A 169 -1.90 19.95 8.22
N PRO A 170 -2.58 19.24 9.14
CA PRO A 170 -3.11 19.85 10.36
C PRO A 170 -2.01 20.11 11.40
N SER A 171 -2.18 21.20 12.15
CA SER A 171 -1.30 21.62 13.26
C SER A 171 -2.13 22.00 14.49
N ALA A 172 -1.65 21.63 15.68
CA ALA A 172 -2.32 21.96 16.94
C ALA A 172 -2.33 23.49 17.16
N GLY A 173 -3.53 24.05 17.28
CA GLY A 173 -3.70 25.50 17.49
C GLY A 173 -3.25 26.37 16.32
N ALA A 174 -3.08 25.78 15.12
CA ALA A 174 -2.58 26.44 13.91
C ALA A 174 -1.22 27.15 14.10
N LEU A 175 -0.36 26.63 15.00
CA LEU A 175 0.94 27.23 15.31
C LEU A 175 2.05 26.85 14.31
N TYR A 176 1.90 25.70 13.65
CA TYR A 176 2.83 25.16 12.66
C TYR A 176 4.33 25.19 13.07
N PRO A 177 4.70 24.63 14.23
CA PRO A 177 6.09 24.54 14.68
C PRO A 177 7.01 23.77 13.71
N VAL A 178 6.49 22.87 12.87
CA VAL A 178 7.33 22.04 11.97
C VAL A 178 7.69 22.80 10.70
N ARG A 179 8.97 22.68 10.33
CA ARG A 179 9.63 23.33 9.19
C ARG A 179 10.35 22.27 8.36
N LEU A 180 10.52 22.56 7.08
CA LEU A 180 11.13 21.66 6.12
C LEU A 180 12.42 22.28 5.56
N ILE A 181 13.51 21.52 5.64
CA ILE A 181 14.82 21.87 5.06
C ILE A 181 15.16 20.80 4.03
N ALA A 182 15.48 21.16 2.79
CA ALA A 182 15.97 20.22 1.81
C ALA A 182 17.50 20.31 1.67
N GLU A 183 18.17 19.17 1.66
CA GLU A 183 19.60 19.00 1.50
C GLU A 183 19.87 18.20 0.22
N GLN A 184 20.74 18.71 -0.66
CA GLN A 184 21.24 17.99 -1.83
C GLN A 184 22.75 17.86 -1.80
N MET A 185 23.24 16.63 -2.00
CA MET A 185 24.66 16.28 -2.11
C MET A 185 25.04 16.08 -3.58
N GLN A 186 26.07 16.78 -4.07
CA GLN A 186 26.53 16.58 -5.44
C GLN A 186 27.44 15.34 -5.56
N GLN A 187 27.26 14.56 -6.63
CA GLN A 187 27.85 13.21 -6.80
C GLN A 187 29.39 13.15 -6.86
N HIS A 188 30.11 14.27 -6.94
CA HIS A 188 31.58 14.26 -7.04
C HIS A 188 32.27 15.41 -6.30
N ALA A 189 31.56 16.10 -5.40
CA ALA A 189 32.12 17.23 -4.68
C ALA A 189 31.74 17.15 -3.21
N SER A 190 32.63 17.60 -2.33
CA SER A 190 32.33 17.88 -0.92
C SER A 190 31.31 19.03 -0.76
N VAL A 191 30.62 19.44 -1.83
CA VAL A 191 29.74 20.59 -1.87
C VAL A 191 28.29 20.13 -1.69
N GLN A 192 27.66 20.68 -0.67
CA GLN A 192 26.26 20.48 -0.37
C GLN A 192 25.49 21.77 -0.60
N THR A 193 24.27 21.65 -1.14
CA THR A 193 23.33 22.78 -1.21
C THR A 193 22.15 22.51 -0.28
N GLN A 194 21.88 23.46 0.60
CA GLN A 194 20.71 23.48 1.48
C GLN A 194 19.70 24.51 0.95
N TYR A 195 18.43 24.13 0.97
CA TYR A 195 17.30 24.98 0.63
C TYR A 195 16.36 25.05 1.82
N ASP A 196 16.17 26.26 2.30
CA ASP A 196 15.43 26.52 3.51
C ASP A 196 14.12 27.28 3.22
N ALA A 197 13.02 26.78 3.77
CA ALA A 197 11.74 27.47 3.80
C ALA A 197 11.43 27.94 5.24
N PHE A 198 12.16 28.95 5.69
CA PHE A 198 11.98 29.53 7.05
C PHE A 198 10.96 30.69 7.08
N SER A 199 10.62 31.26 5.92
CA SER A 199 9.64 32.35 5.74
C SER A 199 9.12 32.33 4.28
N ALA A 200 8.26 33.28 3.89
CA ALA A 200 7.88 33.52 2.49
C ALA A 200 9.07 33.76 1.53
N THR A 201 10.30 33.85 2.05
CA THR A 201 11.54 33.89 1.28
C THR A 201 12.32 32.57 1.41
N PHE A 202 12.63 31.96 0.26
CA PHE A 202 13.53 30.80 0.17
C PHE A 202 14.98 31.26 0.31
N ARG A 203 15.75 30.58 1.17
CA ARG A 203 17.20 30.79 1.26
C ARG A 203 17.92 29.58 0.69
N GLN A 204 18.84 29.83 -0.24
CA GLN A 204 19.78 28.82 -0.72
C GLN A 204 21.13 29.05 -0.04
N ARG A 205 21.67 28.02 0.61
CA ARG A 205 23.00 28.03 1.21
C ARG A 205 23.86 26.95 0.57
N LYS A 206 25.08 27.31 0.17
CA LYS A 206 26.09 26.35 -0.31
C LYS A 206 27.15 26.19 0.76
N GLN A 207 27.48 24.95 1.11
CA GLN A 207 28.50 24.62 2.09
C GLN A 207 29.49 23.61 1.50
N VAL A 208 30.78 23.83 1.73
CA VAL A 208 31.86 22.91 1.35
C VAL A 208 32.26 22.13 2.59
N ARG A 209 32.33 20.80 2.49
CA ARG A 209 32.63 19.88 3.59
C ARG A 209 34.07 19.37 3.57
N ALA A 210 34.59 19.05 4.74
CA ALA A 210 35.75 18.18 4.90
C ALA A 210 35.33 16.70 4.79
N ALA A 211 36.25 15.83 4.36
CA ALA A 211 36.01 14.39 4.32
C ALA A 211 35.75 13.84 5.75
N GLY A 212 34.72 12.99 5.92
CA GLY A 212 34.40 12.33 7.20
C GLY A 212 33.27 12.97 8.04
N GLU A 213 32.81 14.18 7.73
CA GLU A 213 31.74 14.85 8.51
C GLU A 213 30.39 14.11 8.49
N GLN A 214 30.13 13.26 7.49
CA GLN A 214 28.89 12.45 7.42
C GLN A 214 28.86 11.32 8.46
N GLU A 215 30.03 10.75 8.80
CA GLU A 215 30.12 9.65 9.77
C GLU A 215 29.77 10.13 11.19
N LEU A 216 30.02 11.41 11.48
CA LEU A 216 29.66 12.06 12.74
C LEU A 216 28.14 12.21 12.94
N LEU A 217 27.35 12.15 11.87
CA LEU A 217 25.88 12.22 11.94
C LEU A 217 25.23 10.89 12.36
N ARG A 218 25.99 9.78 12.32
CA ARG A 218 25.52 8.42 12.62
C ARG A 218 24.23 8.06 11.88
N LEU A 219 24.15 8.41 10.60
CA LEU A 219 22.99 8.14 9.76
C LEU A 219 22.87 6.64 9.49
N ASP A 220 21.64 6.17 9.30
CA ASP A 220 21.38 4.88 8.66
C ASP A 220 22.14 4.83 7.31
N PRO A 221 22.84 3.71 6.98
CA PRO A 221 23.60 3.60 5.73
C PRO A 221 22.78 3.92 4.47
N THR A 222 21.48 3.60 4.50
CA THR A 222 20.55 3.93 3.42
C THR A 222 20.35 5.43 3.29
N LEU A 223 20.16 6.14 4.40
CA LEU A 223 20.01 7.60 4.39
C LEU A 223 21.33 8.28 4.02
N ALA A 224 22.46 7.75 4.47
CA ALA A 224 23.79 8.23 4.12
C ALA A 224 24.04 8.15 2.60
N ALA A 225 23.59 7.08 1.94
CA ALA A 225 23.72 6.88 0.50
C ALA A 225 22.76 7.71 -0.36
N VAL A 226 21.71 8.31 0.23
CA VAL A 226 20.69 9.07 -0.52
C VAL A 226 21.15 10.53 -0.72
N PRO A 227 21.15 11.04 -1.96
CA PRO A 227 21.71 12.35 -2.30
C PRO A 227 20.74 13.52 -2.07
N THR A 228 19.43 13.28 -1.96
CA THR A 228 18.43 14.31 -1.64
C THR A 228 17.70 13.93 -0.36
N ARG A 229 17.85 14.74 0.69
CA ARG A 229 17.28 14.51 2.01
C ARG A 229 16.41 15.69 2.41
N PHE A 230 15.24 15.40 2.94
CA PHE A 230 14.34 16.40 3.50
C PHE A 230 14.30 16.24 5.02
N TRP A 231 14.68 17.28 5.75
CA TRP A 231 14.71 17.31 7.20
C TRP A 231 13.49 18.03 7.73
N LEU A 232 12.73 17.36 8.59
CA LEU A 232 11.65 17.96 9.34
C LEU A 232 12.21 18.37 10.70
N VAL A 233 12.12 19.66 11.00
CA VAL A 233 12.62 20.26 12.24
C VAL A 233 11.50 21.03 12.91
N ALA A 234 11.44 21.03 14.24
CA ALA A 234 10.39 21.70 15.00
C ALA A 234 10.95 22.87 15.82
N ASP A 235 10.36 24.04 15.67
CA ASP A 235 10.53 25.17 16.58
C ASP A 235 9.59 25.02 17.77
N LEU A 236 10.13 24.67 18.94
CA LEU A 236 9.30 24.36 20.09
C LEU A 236 8.79 25.59 20.83
N ARG A 237 9.26 26.80 20.53
CA ARG A 237 9.01 28.00 21.34
C ARG A 237 7.53 28.33 21.47
N ASP A 238 6.82 28.50 20.35
CA ASP A 238 5.42 28.91 20.36
C ASP A 238 4.48 27.80 20.83
N VAL A 239 4.74 26.56 20.40
CA VAL A 239 3.91 25.41 20.75
C VAL A 239 4.04 25.05 22.24
N THR A 240 5.23 25.18 22.83
CA THR A 240 5.41 24.99 24.27
C THR A 240 4.99 26.21 25.08
N ALA A 241 5.10 27.43 24.53
CA ALA A 241 4.52 28.61 25.17
C ALA A 241 3.01 28.50 25.32
N LYS A 242 2.28 27.90 24.36
CA LYS A 242 0.82 27.70 24.47
C LYS A 242 0.41 26.45 25.24
N TYR A 243 1.17 25.36 25.11
CA TYR A 243 0.75 24.02 25.59
C TYR A 243 1.66 23.43 26.66
N GLY A 244 2.66 24.17 27.16
CA GLY A 244 3.67 23.65 28.09
C GLY A 244 4.46 22.48 27.49
N SER A 245 4.89 21.55 28.33
CA SER A 245 5.58 20.30 27.94
C SER A 245 4.82 19.48 26.90
N ARG A 246 3.48 19.58 26.86
CA ARG A 246 2.63 18.90 25.87
C ARG A 246 2.85 19.42 24.45
N GLY A 247 3.36 20.64 24.30
CA GLY A 247 3.70 21.22 23.01
C GLY A 247 4.70 20.38 22.22
N TYR A 248 5.65 19.73 22.90
CA TYR A 248 6.59 18.79 22.28
C TYR A 248 5.86 17.62 21.61
N ARG A 249 4.86 17.04 22.29
CA ARG A 249 4.05 15.94 21.74
C ARG A 249 3.26 16.38 20.50
N TYR A 250 2.73 17.60 20.50
CA TYR A 250 2.04 18.14 19.32
C TYR A 250 2.98 18.40 18.15
N ALA A 251 4.20 18.87 18.41
CA ALA A 251 5.22 19.02 17.37
C ALA A 251 5.58 17.66 16.72
N LEU A 252 5.68 16.58 17.51
CA LEU A 252 5.92 15.24 16.96
C LEU A 252 4.76 14.72 16.11
N VAL A 253 3.51 14.94 16.56
CA VAL A 253 2.31 14.56 15.79
C VAL A 253 2.25 15.32 14.46
N GLU A 254 2.51 16.63 14.50
CA GLU A 254 2.61 17.45 13.30
C GLU A 254 3.73 16.98 12.38
N GLY A 255 4.89 16.61 12.94
CA GLY A 255 6.01 16.05 12.17
C GLY A 255 5.61 14.79 11.40
N GLY A 256 4.78 13.93 12.01
CA GLY A 256 4.19 12.77 11.34
C GLY A 256 3.25 13.16 10.19
N HIS A 257 2.35 14.13 10.40
CA HIS A 257 1.46 14.62 9.33
C HIS A 257 2.23 15.27 8.18
N ALA A 258 3.23 16.10 8.49
CA ALA A 258 4.07 16.77 7.52
C ALA A 258 4.91 15.76 6.72
N ALA A 259 5.51 14.77 7.38
CA ALA A 259 6.29 13.72 6.72
C ALA A 259 5.43 12.90 5.75
N GLN A 260 4.22 12.52 6.16
CA GLN A 260 3.30 11.75 5.32
C GLN A 260 2.83 12.55 4.10
N THR A 261 2.56 13.84 4.27
CA THR A 261 2.18 14.75 3.18
C THR A 261 3.35 14.93 2.20
N LEU A 262 4.56 15.18 2.72
CA LEU A 262 5.78 15.28 1.92
C LEU A 262 6.02 14.03 1.07
N ILE A 263 5.89 12.85 1.67
CA ILE A 263 6.03 11.57 0.97
C ILE A 263 5.07 11.48 -0.22
N GLN A 264 3.82 11.89 -0.05
CA GLN A 264 2.82 11.85 -1.12
C GLN A 264 3.14 12.82 -2.26
N VAL A 265 3.49 14.06 -1.92
CA VAL A 265 3.87 15.09 -2.90
C VAL A 265 5.09 14.63 -3.70
N LEU A 266 6.11 14.08 -3.02
CA LEU A 266 7.30 13.54 -3.68
C LEU A 266 6.99 12.33 -4.58
N GLN A 267 6.13 11.42 -4.13
CA GLN A 267 5.72 10.26 -4.94
C GLN A 267 4.98 10.66 -6.22
N GLN A 268 4.12 11.68 -6.14
CA GLN A 268 3.44 12.28 -7.29
C GLN A 268 4.43 12.98 -8.22
N ALA A 269 5.45 13.64 -7.67
CA ALA A 269 6.54 14.24 -8.42
C ALA A 269 7.56 13.22 -8.99
N GLY A 270 7.24 11.92 -8.96
CA GLY A 270 8.07 10.88 -9.57
C GLY A 270 9.27 10.46 -8.72
N ALA A 271 9.25 10.70 -7.41
CA ALA A 271 10.29 10.23 -6.50
C ALA A 271 9.91 8.92 -5.79
N GLU A 272 10.92 8.17 -5.36
CA GLU A 272 10.80 7.17 -4.30
C GLU A 272 11.30 7.76 -2.99
N THR A 273 10.66 7.39 -1.88
CA THR A 273 10.89 8.04 -0.58
C THR A 273 10.95 7.06 0.57
N ARG A 274 11.75 7.36 1.59
CA ARG A 274 11.78 6.61 2.85
C ARG A 274 11.97 7.55 4.05
N PRO A 275 11.09 7.48 5.08
CA PRO A 275 11.29 8.21 6.31
C PRO A 275 12.31 7.51 7.22
N PHE A 276 13.05 8.31 7.99
CA PHE A 276 14.06 7.89 8.95
C PHE A 276 13.88 8.70 10.24
N GLY A 277 13.96 8.02 11.38
CA GLY A 277 13.85 8.64 12.71
C GLY A 277 15.03 8.34 13.64
N GLY A 278 16.11 7.74 13.13
CA GLY A 278 17.30 7.41 13.91
C GLY A 278 18.52 8.15 13.35
N PHE A 279 19.04 9.10 14.12
CA PHE A 279 20.27 9.85 13.89
C PHE A 279 20.68 10.54 15.20
N ASP A 280 21.88 11.09 15.25
CA ASP A 280 22.30 11.93 16.39
C ASP A 280 21.73 13.35 16.23
N ASP A 281 20.66 13.66 16.97
CA ASP A 281 19.95 14.95 16.90
C ASP A 281 20.88 16.16 17.11
N ALA A 282 21.86 16.06 18.01
CA ALA A 282 22.80 17.14 18.28
C ALA A 282 23.81 17.31 17.14
N ALA A 283 24.24 16.22 16.52
CA ALA A 283 25.05 16.26 15.31
C ALA A 283 24.26 16.86 14.12
N VAL A 284 23.01 16.43 13.92
CA VAL A 284 22.12 16.95 12.86
C VAL A 284 21.80 18.42 13.08
N ALA A 285 21.49 18.85 14.29
CA ALA A 285 21.19 20.26 14.59
C ALA A 285 22.39 21.18 14.29
N ARG A 286 23.60 20.77 14.68
CA ARG A 286 24.84 21.50 14.32
C ARG A 286 25.09 21.51 12.83
N HIS A 287 24.87 20.37 12.18
CA HIS A 287 25.05 20.19 10.74
C HIS A 287 24.10 21.08 9.91
N LEU A 288 22.84 21.16 10.31
CA LEU A 288 21.83 22.04 9.69
C LEU A 288 21.91 23.49 10.19
N GLN A 289 22.83 23.81 11.12
CA GLN A 289 22.98 25.12 11.76
C GLN A 289 21.65 25.66 12.32
N LEU A 290 20.91 24.78 13.00
CA LEU A 290 19.60 25.13 13.55
C LEU A 290 19.73 26.16 14.69
N PRO A 291 18.80 27.12 14.81
CA PRO A 291 18.73 28.00 15.96
C PRO A 291 18.49 27.25 17.27
N ASP A 292 18.85 27.87 18.39
CA ASP A 292 18.53 27.33 19.71
C ASP A 292 17.01 27.15 19.89
N GLY A 293 16.63 26.01 20.48
CA GLY A 293 15.23 25.63 20.68
C GLY A 293 14.57 24.92 19.49
N TRP A 294 15.31 24.73 18.38
CA TRP A 294 14.86 23.91 17.25
C TRP A 294 15.40 22.50 17.37
N VAL A 295 14.54 21.51 17.11
CA VAL A 295 14.90 20.10 17.22
C VAL A 295 14.62 19.35 15.91
N PRO A 296 15.54 18.50 15.43
CA PRO A 296 15.22 17.53 14.39
C PRO A 296 14.11 16.59 14.85
N VAL A 297 13.20 16.24 13.93
CA VAL A 297 12.09 15.31 14.20
C VAL A 297 12.23 14.04 13.38
N CYS A 298 12.40 14.17 12.07
CA CYS A 298 12.67 13.05 11.18
C CYS A 298 13.31 13.54 9.88
N ALA A 299 13.84 12.59 9.11
CA ALA A 299 14.33 12.82 7.76
C ALA A 299 13.53 11.99 6.75
N VAL A 300 13.39 12.49 5.52
CA VAL A 300 12.88 11.73 4.38
C VAL A 300 13.95 11.72 3.30
N GLY A 301 14.53 10.54 3.05
CA GLY A 301 15.40 10.33 1.90
C GLY A 301 14.55 10.21 0.64
N ALA A 302 14.94 10.89 -0.43
CA ALA A 302 14.26 10.88 -1.71
C ALA A 302 15.23 10.70 -2.88
N VAL A 303 14.83 9.89 -3.84
CA VAL A 303 15.57 9.64 -5.09
C VAL A 303 14.62 9.76 -6.26
N PRO A 304 15.08 10.22 -7.44
CA PRO A 304 14.30 10.09 -8.67
C PRO A 304 13.93 8.63 -8.83
N ARG A 305 12.67 8.36 -9.14
CA ARG A 305 12.31 7.04 -9.63
C ARG A 305 13.17 6.78 -10.88
N PRO A 306 13.88 5.64 -10.97
CA PRO A 306 14.67 5.35 -12.15
C PRO A 306 13.75 5.46 -13.38
N GLY A 307 14.12 6.37 -14.28
CA GLY A 307 13.44 6.54 -15.55
C GLY A 307 13.76 5.36 -16.44
N GLY A 308 13.09 4.23 -16.23
CA GLY A 308 12.83 3.31 -17.33
C GLY A 308 11.86 4.01 -18.28
N GLU A 309 12.05 3.86 -19.59
CA GLU A 309 10.97 4.16 -20.53
C GLU A 309 9.72 3.46 -20.00
N SER A 310 8.67 4.24 -19.73
CA SER A 310 7.39 3.66 -19.32
C SER A 310 7.00 2.68 -20.41
N PHE A 311 6.98 1.38 -20.09
CA PHE A 311 6.53 0.35 -21.03
C PHE A 311 5.07 0.54 -21.43
N VAL A 312 4.37 1.44 -20.74
CA VAL A 312 3.10 2.03 -21.13
C VAL A 312 3.38 3.30 -21.93
N GLU A 313 3.23 3.22 -23.25
CA GLU A 313 3.39 4.36 -24.17
C GLU A 313 2.17 5.28 -24.18
N ALA A 314 0.97 4.71 -23.93
CA ALA A 314 -0.27 5.47 -23.85
C ALA A 314 -1.29 4.76 -22.94
N GLU A 315 -2.26 5.50 -22.41
CA GLU A 315 -3.40 4.94 -21.68
C GLU A 315 -4.70 5.62 -22.10
N GLU A 316 -5.76 4.82 -22.17
CA GLU A 316 -7.13 5.32 -22.28
C GLU A 316 -7.93 4.91 -21.04
N LEU A 317 -8.80 5.80 -20.57
CA LEU A 317 -9.74 5.52 -19.49
C LEU A 317 -11.13 5.93 -19.94
N ARG A 318 -12.08 5.00 -19.85
CA ARG A 318 -13.51 5.21 -20.08
C ARG A 318 -14.26 4.89 -18.81
N SER A 319 -15.42 5.50 -18.62
CA SER A 319 -16.27 5.22 -17.47
C SER A 319 -17.74 5.33 -17.80
N ILE A 320 -18.55 4.59 -17.05
CA ILE A 320 -20.01 4.73 -17.02
C ILE A 320 -20.49 4.88 -15.58
N LEU A 321 -21.67 5.47 -15.41
CA LEU A 321 -22.37 5.51 -14.13
C LEU A 321 -23.54 4.53 -14.20
N VAL A 322 -23.59 3.57 -13.29
CA VAL A 322 -24.67 2.58 -13.18
C VAL A 322 -25.26 2.70 -11.78
N ASN A 323 -26.50 3.17 -11.67
CA ASN A 323 -27.20 3.39 -10.40
C ASN A 323 -26.38 4.23 -9.38
N GLY A 324 -25.71 5.27 -9.85
CA GLY A 324 -24.87 6.14 -9.00
C GLY A 324 -23.49 5.58 -8.66
N GLN A 325 -23.12 4.39 -9.16
CA GLN A 325 -21.79 3.80 -8.99
C GLN A 325 -20.98 3.87 -10.29
N SER A 326 -19.72 4.28 -10.21
CA SER A 326 -18.84 4.36 -11.37
C SER A 326 -18.19 3.01 -11.68
N LEU A 327 -18.17 2.66 -12.97
CA LEU A 327 -17.35 1.55 -13.49
C LEU A 327 -16.36 2.13 -14.48
N TYR A 328 -15.07 1.85 -14.27
CA TYR A 328 -13.97 2.34 -15.09
C TYR A 328 -13.37 1.22 -15.92
N TYR A 329 -13.11 1.49 -17.19
CA TYR A 329 -12.42 0.62 -18.12
C TYR A 329 -11.14 1.32 -18.59
N ALA A 330 -9.99 0.73 -18.29
CA ALA A 330 -8.68 1.23 -18.70
C ALA A 330 -8.07 0.33 -19.77
N THR A 331 -7.41 0.96 -20.73
CA THR A 331 -6.55 0.30 -21.71
C THR A 331 -5.15 0.88 -21.58
N ALA A 332 -4.15 0.03 -21.37
CA ALA A 332 -2.73 0.41 -21.37
C ALA A 332 -2.09 -0.08 -22.66
N PHE A 333 -1.46 0.80 -23.41
CA PHE A 333 -0.80 0.51 -24.69
C PHE A 333 0.71 0.45 -24.51
N GLY A 334 1.32 -0.67 -24.88
CA GLY A 334 2.77 -0.82 -24.92
C GLY A 334 3.36 -0.63 -26.32
N ALA A 335 4.61 -1.04 -26.45
CA ALA A 335 5.35 -0.95 -27.70
C ALA A 335 4.66 -1.69 -28.86
N LYS A 336 4.88 -1.17 -30.07
CA LYS A 336 4.44 -1.84 -31.30
C LYS A 336 5.21 -3.14 -31.49
N VAL A 337 4.50 -4.21 -31.80
CA VAL A 337 5.09 -5.51 -32.19
C VAL A 337 5.10 -5.62 -33.71
N LYS A 338 5.88 -6.56 -34.27
CA LYS A 338 5.93 -6.86 -35.71
C LYS A 338 4.49 -6.93 -36.27
N GLY A 339 4.14 -6.02 -37.19
CA GLY A 339 2.78 -5.88 -37.74
C GLY A 339 2.04 -4.57 -37.39
N ASN A 340 2.70 -3.61 -36.72
CA ASN A 340 2.18 -2.26 -36.42
C ASN A 340 0.98 -2.23 -35.43
N GLN A 341 0.60 -3.37 -34.84
CA GLN A 341 -0.32 -3.44 -33.70
C GLN A 341 0.45 -3.25 -32.39
N ARG A 342 -0.16 -2.53 -31.45
CA ARG A 342 0.37 -2.30 -30.10
C ARG A 342 -0.10 -3.41 -29.18
N GLU A 343 0.79 -3.90 -28.31
CA GLU A 343 0.32 -4.72 -27.19
C GLU A 343 -0.55 -3.89 -26.26
N CYS A 344 -1.66 -4.47 -25.84
CA CYS A 344 -2.65 -3.79 -25.01
C CYS A 344 -2.98 -4.63 -23.78
N GLY A 345 -2.95 -4.04 -22.60
CA GLY A 345 -3.53 -4.62 -21.40
C GLY A 345 -4.84 -3.92 -21.04
N PHE A 346 -5.77 -4.65 -20.41
CA PHE A 346 -7.10 -4.16 -20.10
C PHE A 346 -7.38 -4.26 -18.61
N GLY A 347 -8.25 -3.39 -18.10
CA GLY A 347 -8.58 -3.40 -16.69
C GLY A 347 -9.93 -2.77 -16.42
N VAL A 348 -10.73 -3.44 -15.59
CA VAL A 348 -12.01 -2.90 -15.12
C VAL A 348 -12.06 -2.92 -13.60
N ASP A 349 -12.56 -1.83 -13.02
CA ASP A 349 -12.69 -1.66 -11.57
C ASP A 349 -13.72 -0.57 -11.26
N VAL A 350 -14.21 -0.54 -10.02
CA VAL A 350 -15.09 0.52 -9.50
C VAL A 350 -14.31 1.82 -9.20
N THR A 351 -12.97 1.75 -9.29
CA THR A 351 -12.07 2.90 -9.16
C THR A 351 -11.19 3.09 -10.39
N ALA A 352 -10.93 4.35 -10.78
CA ALA A 352 -10.07 4.65 -11.93
C ALA A 352 -8.65 4.10 -11.75
N GLU A 353 -8.08 4.19 -10.55
CA GLU A 353 -6.74 3.65 -10.25
C GLU A 353 -6.73 2.12 -10.32
N GLY A 354 -7.74 1.46 -9.75
CA GLY A 354 -7.86 0.00 -9.81
C GLY A 354 -7.89 -0.52 -11.25
N ALA A 355 -8.63 0.17 -12.14
CA ALA A 355 -8.69 -0.16 -13.56
C ALA A 355 -7.31 -0.01 -14.23
N ARG A 356 -6.62 1.12 -14.01
CA ARG A 356 -5.27 1.37 -14.57
C ARG A 356 -4.24 0.36 -14.09
N VAL A 357 -4.21 0.04 -12.79
CA VAL A 357 -3.25 -0.93 -12.24
C VAL A 357 -3.43 -2.29 -12.91
N ARG A 358 -4.68 -2.74 -13.11
CA ARG A 358 -4.97 -4.00 -13.79
C ARG A 358 -4.56 -3.97 -15.26
N ALA A 359 -4.89 -2.90 -15.98
CA ALA A 359 -4.49 -2.73 -17.37
C ALA A 359 -2.96 -2.78 -17.56
N ARG A 360 -2.21 -2.13 -16.66
CA ARG A 360 -0.74 -2.17 -16.67
C ARG A 360 -0.18 -3.54 -16.32
N GLY A 361 -0.79 -4.24 -15.37
CA GLY A 361 -0.41 -5.60 -15.01
C GLY A 361 -0.60 -6.58 -16.16
N GLU A 362 -1.78 -6.55 -16.80
CA GLU A 362 -2.05 -7.38 -17.98
C GLU A 362 -1.11 -7.02 -19.15
N LEU A 363 -0.81 -5.74 -19.35
CA LEU A 363 0.18 -5.34 -20.36
C LEU A 363 1.58 -5.90 -20.04
N ALA A 364 1.99 -5.88 -18.77
CA ALA A 364 3.27 -6.42 -18.35
C ALA A 364 3.37 -7.94 -18.61
N GLU A 365 2.30 -8.69 -18.33
CA GLU A 365 2.19 -10.12 -18.66
C GLU A 365 2.33 -10.35 -20.17
N ARG A 366 1.57 -9.60 -20.98
CA ARG A 366 1.60 -9.75 -22.45
C ARG A 366 2.96 -9.41 -23.06
N LEU A 367 3.59 -8.32 -22.62
CA LEU A 367 4.94 -7.96 -23.10
C LEU A 367 5.97 -9.04 -22.72
N THR A 368 5.83 -9.66 -21.55
CA THR A 368 6.68 -10.77 -21.12
C THR A 368 6.46 -12.00 -21.99
N LEU A 369 5.20 -12.35 -22.27
CA LEU A 369 4.85 -13.44 -23.17
C LEU A 369 5.45 -13.23 -24.57
N VAL A 370 5.35 -12.00 -25.11
CA VAL A 370 5.91 -11.68 -26.44
C VAL A 370 7.43 -11.85 -26.47
N ARG A 371 8.14 -11.40 -25.42
CA ARG A 371 9.61 -11.51 -25.32
C ARG A 371 10.11 -12.94 -25.14
N SER A 372 9.29 -13.80 -24.56
CA SER A 372 9.65 -15.19 -24.24
C SER A 372 8.77 -16.21 -24.96
N ARG A 373 8.15 -15.83 -26.09
CA ARG A 373 7.11 -16.63 -26.76
C ARG A 373 7.60 -18.02 -27.17
N ASP A 374 8.84 -18.11 -27.65
CA ASP A 374 9.45 -19.37 -28.10
C ASP A 374 9.63 -20.38 -26.96
N VAL A 375 9.74 -19.90 -25.72
CA VAL A 375 9.89 -20.75 -24.53
C VAL A 375 8.55 -20.98 -23.85
N LEU A 376 7.70 -19.96 -23.81
CA LEU A 376 6.48 -19.96 -23.01
C LEU A 376 5.25 -20.54 -23.75
N GLY A 377 5.16 -20.35 -25.07
CA GLY A 377 4.04 -20.78 -25.92
C GLY A 377 2.74 -19.98 -25.71
N ASN A 378 2.22 -19.95 -24.49
CA ASN A 378 0.94 -19.32 -24.12
C ASN A 378 1.02 -18.60 -22.75
N SER A 379 -0.05 -17.88 -22.39
CA SER A 379 -0.19 -17.19 -21.11
C SER A 379 -0.65 -18.11 -19.97
N ASN A 380 -0.59 -19.44 -20.15
CA ASN A 380 -1.13 -20.33 -19.13
C ASN A 380 -0.37 -20.22 -17.80
N GLY A 381 -1.09 -19.94 -16.71
CA GLY A 381 -0.55 -19.79 -15.37
C GLY A 381 0.25 -18.51 -15.15
N MET A 382 0.14 -17.48 -16.00
CA MET A 382 0.89 -16.24 -15.80
C MET A 382 0.13 -15.21 -14.96
N ALA A 383 0.86 -14.47 -14.13
CA ALA A 383 0.31 -13.31 -13.43
C ALA A 383 1.40 -12.27 -13.11
N ALA A 384 1.03 -10.99 -13.11
CA ALA A 384 1.86 -9.88 -12.69
C ALA A 384 1.34 -9.17 -11.43
N HIS A 385 2.27 -8.79 -10.55
CA HIS A 385 1.98 -8.00 -9.36
C HIS A 385 3.21 -7.17 -8.96
N THR A 386 3.04 -6.15 -8.11
CA THR A 386 4.17 -5.41 -7.52
C THR A 386 5.01 -6.18 -6.49
N ARG A 387 4.65 -7.45 -6.21
CA ARG A 387 5.32 -8.31 -5.22
C ARG A 387 5.34 -9.72 -5.75
N PHE A 388 6.48 -10.39 -5.65
CA PHE A 388 6.64 -11.73 -6.23
C PHE A 388 5.70 -12.76 -5.59
N SER A 389 5.55 -12.77 -4.26
CA SER A 389 4.64 -13.68 -3.58
C SER A 389 3.19 -13.53 -4.03
N ALA A 390 2.73 -12.30 -4.26
CA ALA A 390 1.38 -12.04 -4.76
C ALA A 390 1.23 -12.42 -6.25
N ALA A 391 2.27 -12.24 -7.06
CA ALA A 391 2.28 -12.72 -8.44
C ALA A 391 2.24 -14.25 -8.49
N ALA A 392 3.01 -14.94 -7.64
CA ALA A 392 3.03 -16.40 -7.51
C ALA A 392 1.66 -16.97 -7.12
N ASP A 393 1.00 -16.36 -6.13
CA ASP A 393 -0.33 -16.78 -5.69
C ASP A 393 -1.39 -16.53 -6.77
N ALA A 394 -1.31 -15.39 -7.46
CA ALA A 394 -2.19 -15.10 -8.58
C ALA A 394 -1.99 -16.09 -9.74
N ALA A 395 -0.74 -16.44 -10.08
CA ALA A 395 -0.39 -17.43 -11.10
C ALA A 395 -0.94 -18.82 -10.78
N LEU A 396 -0.82 -19.27 -9.52
CA LEU A 396 -1.40 -20.54 -9.06
C LEU A 396 -2.92 -20.56 -9.18
N LEU A 397 -3.58 -19.48 -8.73
CA LEU A 397 -5.03 -19.34 -8.80
C LEU A 397 -5.52 -19.31 -10.25
N GLU A 398 -4.79 -18.63 -11.13
CA GLU A 398 -5.12 -18.51 -12.54
C GLU A 398 -5.00 -19.88 -13.27
N LEU A 399 -3.94 -20.65 -12.99
CA LEU A 399 -3.82 -22.02 -13.49
C LEU A 399 -4.94 -22.94 -12.96
N TYR A 400 -5.24 -22.85 -11.66
CA TYR A 400 -6.30 -23.63 -11.04
C TYR A 400 -7.70 -23.26 -11.55
N GLU A 401 -7.94 -21.98 -11.82
CA GLU A 401 -9.17 -21.48 -12.40
C GLU A 401 -9.46 -22.15 -13.76
N ARG A 402 -8.46 -22.19 -14.64
CA ARG A 402 -8.59 -22.87 -15.93
C ARG A 402 -8.85 -24.36 -15.80
N HIS A 403 -8.21 -25.00 -14.83
CA HIS A 403 -8.48 -26.39 -14.52
C HIS A 403 -9.94 -26.61 -14.12
N CYS A 404 -10.44 -25.84 -13.17
CA CYS A 404 -11.84 -25.92 -12.74
C CYS A 404 -12.83 -25.63 -13.88
N TYR A 405 -12.51 -24.65 -14.72
CA TYR A 405 -13.30 -24.29 -15.88
C TYR A 405 -13.46 -25.46 -16.85
N LEU A 406 -12.34 -26.08 -17.26
CA LEU A 406 -12.34 -27.18 -18.22
C LEU A 406 -13.00 -28.43 -17.63
N ARG A 407 -12.78 -28.73 -16.35
CA ARG A 407 -13.50 -29.83 -15.66
C ARG A 407 -15.01 -29.61 -15.74
N THR A 408 -15.48 -28.42 -15.39
CA THR A 408 -16.90 -28.07 -15.42
C THR A 408 -17.47 -28.18 -16.84
N TRP A 409 -16.74 -27.66 -17.83
CA TRP A 409 -17.18 -27.66 -19.22
C TRP A 409 -17.32 -29.07 -19.81
N PHE A 410 -16.29 -29.90 -19.66
CA PHE A 410 -16.24 -31.23 -20.28
C PHE A 410 -17.05 -32.28 -19.53
N SER A 411 -17.16 -32.18 -18.20
CA SER A 411 -18.04 -33.07 -17.45
C SER A 411 -19.52 -32.81 -17.74
N ALA A 412 -19.89 -31.57 -18.05
CA ALA A 412 -21.27 -31.16 -18.34
C ALA A 412 -22.29 -31.52 -17.25
N ILE A 413 -21.79 -31.66 -16.02
CA ILE A 413 -22.60 -31.96 -14.85
C ILE A 413 -23.12 -30.62 -14.32
N PRO A 414 -24.44 -30.46 -14.11
CA PRO A 414 -24.97 -29.24 -13.54
C PRO A 414 -24.42 -28.98 -12.13
N ALA A 415 -23.89 -27.78 -11.95
CA ALA A 415 -23.24 -27.37 -10.70
C ALA A 415 -24.22 -26.69 -9.73
N THR A 416 -23.77 -26.55 -8.47
CA THR A 416 -24.51 -25.80 -7.45
C THR A 416 -24.46 -24.31 -7.75
N ARG A 417 -25.61 -23.63 -7.74
CA ARG A 417 -25.64 -22.17 -7.93
C ARG A 417 -25.26 -21.44 -6.64
N LEU A 418 -24.51 -20.37 -6.80
CA LEU A 418 -24.14 -19.45 -5.73
C LEU A 418 -25.00 -18.19 -5.82
N SER A 419 -25.39 -17.69 -4.66
CA SER A 419 -26.05 -16.39 -4.55
C SER A 419 -25.05 -15.28 -4.90
N VAL A 420 -25.50 -14.27 -5.64
CA VAL A 420 -24.64 -13.14 -6.03
C VAL A 420 -24.24 -12.36 -4.77
N PRO A 421 -22.93 -12.11 -4.52
CA PRO A 421 -22.49 -11.40 -3.32
C PRO A 421 -22.92 -9.93 -3.35
N ASP A 422 -23.20 -9.35 -2.19
CA ASP A 422 -23.56 -7.94 -2.06
C ASP A 422 -22.30 -7.05 -2.11
N THR A 423 -21.87 -6.71 -3.33
CA THR A 423 -20.72 -5.82 -3.56
C THR A 423 -21.06 -4.76 -4.60
N PRO A 424 -20.39 -3.59 -4.60
CA PRO A 424 -20.59 -2.57 -5.63
C PRO A 424 -20.45 -3.10 -7.07
N LEU A 425 -19.44 -3.95 -7.30
CA LEU A 425 -19.23 -4.55 -8.62
C LEU A 425 -20.39 -5.49 -9.01
N ALA A 426 -20.85 -6.33 -8.08
CA ALA A 426 -21.97 -7.22 -8.32
C ALA A 426 -23.28 -6.45 -8.62
N ALA A 427 -23.53 -5.35 -7.91
CA ALA A 427 -24.69 -4.48 -8.15
C ALA A 427 -24.64 -3.83 -9.55
N ILE A 428 -23.46 -3.38 -9.98
CA ILE A 428 -23.23 -2.84 -11.33
C ILE A 428 -23.47 -3.92 -12.39
N VAL A 429 -22.83 -5.09 -12.27
CA VAL A 429 -22.98 -6.19 -13.24
C VAL A 429 -24.43 -6.65 -13.32
N GLY A 430 -25.10 -6.85 -12.18
CA GLY A 430 -26.51 -7.20 -12.16
C GLY A 430 -27.40 -6.16 -12.85
N SER A 431 -27.07 -4.88 -12.74
CA SER A 431 -27.79 -3.80 -13.42
C SER A 431 -27.53 -3.78 -14.92
N LEU A 432 -26.29 -4.03 -15.36
CA LEU A 432 -25.96 -4.20 -16.77
C LEU A 432 -26.71 -5.38 -17.38
N CYS A 433 -26.73 -6.54 -16.70
CA CYS A 433 -27.49 -7.71 -17.15
C CYS A 433 -28.99 -7.43 -17.26
N ARG A 434 -29.60 -6.82 -16.23
CA ARG A 434 -31.02 -6.43 -16.27
C ARG A 434 -31.33 -5.49 -17.44
N SER A 435 -30.49 -4.47 -17.66
CA SER A 435 -30.68 -3.52 -18.76
C SER A 435 -30.55 -4.15 -20.14
N ALA A 436 -29.78 -5.24 -20.25
CA ALA A 436 -29.61 -6.01 -21.47
C ALA A 436 -30.65 -7.15 -21.64
N GLY A 437 -31.55 -7.35 -20.67
CA GLY A 437 -32.54 -8.43 -20.72
C GLY A 437 -31.96 -9.83 -20.56
N VAL A 438 -30.78 -9.96 -19.94
CA VAL A 438 -30.05 -11.22 -19.75
C VAL A 438 -29.95 -11.57 -18.26
N GLN A 439 -29.73 -12.85 -17.96
CA GLN A 439 -29.61 -13.34 -16.59
C GLN A 439 -28.15 -13.61 -16.23
N LEU A 440 -27.79 -13.33 -14.97
CA LEU A 440 -26.51 -13.68 -14.38
C LEU A 440 -26.70 -14.83 -13.40
N THR A 441 -25.95 -15.90 -13.59
CA THR A 441 -25.86 -17.04 -12.68
C THR A 441 -24.41 -17.21 -12.22
N LEU A 442 -24.18 -17.43 -10.93
CA LEU A 442 -22.89 -17.88 -10.42
C LEU A 442 -22.98 -19.37 -10.10
N ILE A 443 -21.98 -20.14 -10.51
CA ILE A 443 -21.89 -21.57 -10.18
C ILE A 443 -20.57 -21.89 -9.48
N ASP A 444 -20.64 -22.81 -8.52
CA ASP A 444 -19.48 -23.40 -7.88
C ASP A 444 -18.81 -24.39 -8.83
N MET A 445 -17.56 -24.12 -9.21
CA MET A 445 -16.77 -24.98 -10.08
C MET A 445 -15.52 -25.52 -9.38
N ALA A 446 -15.40 -25.33 -8.07
CA ALA A 446 -14.22 -25.75 -7.32
C ALA A 446 -13.99 -27.26 -7.48
N ASP A 447 -12.74 -27.65 -7.72
CA ASP A 447 -12.36 -29.05 -7.61
C ASP A 447 -12.29 -29.46 -6.12
N PRO A 448 -13.14 -30.41 -5.68
CA PRO A 448 -13.11 -30.90 -4.31
C PRO A 448 -11.75 -31.43 -3.85
N ALA A 449 -10.87 -31.86 -4.76
CA ALA A 449 -9.55 -32.39 -4.43
C ALA A 449 -8.54 -31.34 -3.93
N HIS A 450 -8.79 -30.06 -4.22
CA HIS A 450 -7.85 -28.98 -3.91
C HIS A 450 -8.32 -28.04 -2.79
N HIS A 451 -9.61 -28.06 -2.44
CA HIS A 451 -10.21 -27.21 -1.40
C HIS A 451 -9.95 -25.70 -1.58
N VAL A 452 -9.82 -25.24 -2.84
CA VAL A 452 -9.67 -23.83 -3.18
C VAL A 452 -10.95 -23.36 -3.90
N PRO A 453 -11.58 -22.26 -3.44
CA PRO A 453 -12.77 -21.72 -4.11
C PRO A 453 -12.52 -21.33 -5.57
N ALA A 454 -13.42 -21.77 -6.44
CA ALA A 454 -13.46 -21.37 -7.84
C ALA A 454 -14.91 -21.19 -8.29
N VAL A 455 -15.19 -20.05 -8.92
CA VAL A 455 -16.55 -19.63 -9.30
C VAL A 455 -16.57 -19.32 -10.79
N MET A 456 -17.61 -19.79 -11.49
CA MET A 456 -17.92 -19.36 -12.85
C MET A 456 -19.14 -18.45 -12.83
N ALA A 457 -19.01 -17.28 -13.44
CA ALA A 457 -20.12 -16.39 -13.73
C ALA A 457 -20.60 -16.66 -15.16
N VAL A 458 -21.91 -16.87 -15.31
CA VAL A 458 -22.56 -17.20 -16.58
C VAL A 458 -23.64 -16.14 -16.83
N VAL A 459 -23.43 -15.32 -17.85
CA VAL A 459 -24.47 -14.45 -18.39
C VAL A 459 -25.14 -15.18 -19.54
N HIS A 460 -26.45 -15.38 -19.47
CA HIS A 460 -27.19 -16.14 -20.48
C HIS A 460 -28.51 -15.46 -20.84
N SER A 461 -29.01 -15.79 -22.03
CA SER A 461 -30.37 -15.44 -22.44
C SER A 461 -31.35 -16.52 -22.01
N LEU A 462 -32.60 -16.13 -21.73
CA LEU A 462 -33.71 -17.09 -21.58
C LEU A 462 -34.34 -17.48 -22.93
N ARG A 463 -33.96 -16.80 -24.02
CA ARG A 463 -34.59 -16.98 -25.34
C ARG A 463 -33.79 -17.93 -26.23
N HIS A 464 -32.51 -18.12 -25.97
CA HIS A 464 -31.59 -18.89 -26.80
C HIS A 464 -30.38 -19.39 -26.00
N GLY A 465 -29.60 -20.31 -26.55
CA GLY A 465 -28.49 -20.99 -25.85
C GLY A 465 -27.19 -20.20 -25.69
N GLY A 466 -27.20 -18.89 -26.01
CA GLY A 466 -26.02 -18.04 -25.99
C GLY A 466 -25.58 -17.70 -24.56
N ILE A 467 -24.26 -17.73 -24.34
CA ILE A 467 -23.64 -17.49 -23.03
C ILE A 467 -22.42 -16.57 -23.15
N ILE A 468 -22.17 -15.78 -22.10
CA ILE A 468 -20.89 -15.12 -21.83
C ILE A 468 -20.45 -15.64 -20.48
N THR A 469 -19.30 -16.28 -20.44
CA THR A 469 -18.77 -16.89 -19.22
C THR A 469 -17.48 -16.20 -18.81
N ALA A 470 -17.26 -16.15 -17.50
CA ALA A 470 -15.97 -15.84 -16.94
C ALA A 470 -15.78 -16.63 -15.66
N SER A 471 -14.54 -16.81 -15.25
CA SER A 471 -14.19 -17.54 -14.05
C SER A 471 -13.34 -16.70 -13.11
N GLY A 472 -13.25 -17.18 -11.87
CA GLY A 472 -12.39 -16.61 -10.86
C GLY A 472 -12.06 -17.65 -9.81
N ALA A 473 -10.78 -17.82 -9.49
CA ALA A 473 -10.34 -18.53 -8.29
C ALA A 473 -9.80 -17.57 -7.22
N GLY A 474 -9.99 -17.92 -5.95
CA GLY A 474 -9.57 -17.07 -4.84
C GLY A 474 -9.41 -17.84 -3.54
N THR A 475 -8.82 -17.19 -2.55
CA THR A 475 -8.70 -17.75 -1.19
C THR A 475 -10.05 -17.79 -0.47
N SER A 476 -11.09 -17.13 -0.99
CA SER A 476 -12.47 -17.23 -0.50
C SER A 476 -13.46 -17.28 -1.66
N GLU A 477 -14.65 -17.83 -1.45
CA GLU A 477 -15.70 -17.82 -2.47
C GLU A 477 -16.11 -16.39 -2.87
N ALA A 478 -16.08 -15.44 -1.92
CA ALA A 478 -16.34 -14.03 -2.20
C ALA A 478 -15.30 -13.45 -3.17
N THR A 479 -14.01 -13.69 -2.93
CA THR A 479 -12.94 -13.24 -3.83
C THR A 479 -12.98 -13.92 -5.19
N ALA A 480 -13.33 -15.22 -5.24
CA ALA A 480 -13.49 -15.98 -6.48
C ALA A 480 -14.66 -15.41 -7.31
N ALA A 481 -15.81 -15.20 -6.68
CA ALA A 481 -16.98 -14.58 -7.31
C ALA A 481 -16.69 -13.16 -7.81
N GLU A 482 -15.98 -12.34 -7.02
CA GLU A 482 -15.64 -10.97 -7.45
C GLU A 482 -14.71 -10.95 -8.67
N ARG A 483 -13.76 -11.89 -8.78
CA ARG A 483 -12.90 -12.03 -9.96
C ARG A 483 -13.72 -12.44 -11.20
N ALA A 484 -14.59 -13.43 -11.09
CA ALA A 484 -15.47 -13.84 -12.18
C ALA A 484 -16.40 -12.69 -12.63
N LEU A 485 -17.01 -11.97 -11.69
CA LEU A 485 -17.87 -10.82 -11.97
C LEU A 485 -17.12 -9.67 -12.64
N ARG A 486 -15.85 -9.47 -12.30
CA ARG A 486 -15.00 -8.42 -12.89
C ARG A 486 -14.73 -8.70 -14.36
N GLU A 487 -14.45 -9.94 -14.70
CA GLU A 487 -14.27 -10.35 -16.09
C GLU A 487 -15.57 -10.26 -16.89
N ILE A 488 -16.72 -10.62 -16.31
CA ILE A 488 -18.04 -10.32 -16.91
C ILE A 488 -18.24 -8.81 -17.10
N ALA A 489 -17.87 -7.99 -16.11
CA ALA A 489 -17.98 -6.53 -16.22
C ALA A 489 -17.12 -6.00 -17.38
N LYS A 490 -15.91 -6.55 -17.59
CA LYS A 490 -15.02 -6.22 -18.71
C LYS A 490 -15.69 -6.54 -20.05
N ALA A 491 -16.23 -7.76 -20.18
CA ALA A 491 -16.91 -8.21 -21.40
C ALA A 491 -18.16 -7.38 -21.72
N LEU A 492 -19.04 -7.16 -20.74
CA LEU A 492 -20.26 -6.37 -20.92
C LEU A 492 -19.93 -4.89 -21.22
N PHE A 493 -18.95 -4.30 -20.54
CA PHE A 493 -18.53 -2.92 -20.80
C PHE A 493 -18.01 -2.80 -22.24
N TYR A 494 -17.12 -3.69 -22.68
CA TYR A 494 -16.58 -3.67 -24.02
C TYR A 494 -17.68 -3.77 -25.09
N ARG A 495 -18.61 -4.72 -24.95
CA ARG A 495 -19.72 -4.93 -25.90
C ARG A 495 -20.71 -3.76 -25.90
N ARG A 496 -21.25 -3.41 -24.73
CA ARG A 496 -22.37 -2.48 -24.61
C ARG A 496 -21.95 -1.01 -24.68
N VAL A 497 -20.80 -0.67 -24.12
CA VAL A 497 -20.34 0.73 -24.00
C VAL A 497 -19.41 1.08 -25.15
N LEU A 498 -18.37 0.28 -25.37
CA LEU A 498 -17.34 0.61 -26.37
C LEU A 498 -17.79 0.28 -27.80
N ARG A 499 -18.34 -0.93 -27.99
CA ARG A 499 -18.84 -1.37 -29.31
C ARG A 499 -20.28 -0.96 -29.60
N LYS A 500 -21.04 -0.56 -28.57
CA LYS A 500 -22.47 -0.22 -28.66
C LYS A 500 -23.32 -1.33 -29.29
N THR A 501 -22.91 -2.59 -29.11
CA THR A 501 -23.65 -3.78 -29.57
C THR A 501 -24.56 -4.29 -28.45
N GLU A 502 -25.41 -5.26 -28.78
CA GLU A 502 -26.10 -6.07 -27.77
C GLU A 502 -25.15 -6.99 -27.01
N ALA A 503 -25.65 -7.64 -25.95
CA ALA A 503 -24.87 -8.61 -25.18
C ALA A 503 -24.55 -9.85 -26.04
N PHE A 504 -25.56 -10.35 -26.76
CA PHE A 504 -25.46 -11.45 -27.71
C PHE A 504 -25.55 -10.92 -29.15
N THR A 505 -24.89 -11.60 -30.08
CA THR A 505 -24.94 -11.25 -31.50
C THR A 505 -25.84 -12.21 -32.25
N SER A 506 -26.65 -11.69 -33.17
CA SER A 506 -27.50 -12.47 -34.08
C SER A 506 -26.85 -12.73 -35.46
N SER A 507 -25.75 -12.03 -35.74
CA SER A 507 -24.92 -12.22 -36.92
C SER A 507 -23.57 -12.81 -36.51
N ASN A 508 -23.35 -14.12 -36.67
CA ASN A 508 -22.03 -14.71 -36.44
C ASN A 508 -21.15 -14.60 -37.71
N PRO A 509 -19.95 -14.02 -37.62
CA PRO A 509 -18.99 -14.03 -38.73
C PRO A 509 -18.09 -15.28 -38.75
N VAL A 510 -18.14 -16.17 -37.75
CA VAL A 510 -17.26 -17.35 -37.70
C VAL A 510 -17.87 -18.50 -38.51
N THR A 511 -17.75 -18.41 -39.84
CA THR A 511 -18.18 -19.45 -40.79
C THR A 511 -17.08 -20.48 -41.09
N ALA A 512 -15.96 -20.45 -40.35
CA ALA A 512 -14.76 -21.24 -40.54
C ALA A 512 -14.33 -21.96 -39.24
N ALA A 513 -13.20 -22.67 -39.26
CA ALA A 513 -12.61 -23.25 -38.06
C ALA A 513 -12.29 -22.15 -37.02
N ILE A 514 -12.80 -22.30 -35.79
CA ILE A 514 -12.51 -21.44 -34.65
C ILE A 514 -11.05 -21.67 -34.26
N THR A 515 -10.21 -20.62 -34.25
CA THR A 515 -8.74 -20.73 -34.04
C THR A 515 -8.20 -19.81 -32.96
N ALA A 516 -8.72 -18.59 -32.85
CA ALA A 516 -8.22 -17.59 -31.92
C ALA A 516 -9.07 -17.55 -30.64
N PRO A 517 -8.49 -17.14 -29.48
CA PRO A 517 -9.22 -17.04 -28.22
C PRO A 517 -10.53 -16.25 -28.31
N TRP A 518 -10.50 -15.07 -28.93
CA TRP A 518 -11.70 -14.23 -29.09
C TRP A 518 -12.80 -14.87 -29.97
N GLU A 519 -12.46 -15.82 -30.86
CA GLU A 519 -13.43 -16.55 -31.68
C GLU A 519 -14.22 -17.57 -30.85
N HIS A 520 -13.59 -18.15 -29.81
CA HIS A 520 -14.29 -19.03 -28.86
C HIS A 520 -15.38 -18.24 -28.12
N GLU A 521 -15.03 -17.09 -27.52
CA GLU A 521 -16.00 -16.23 -26.84
C GLU A 521 -17.10 -15.74 -27.80
N ALA A 522 -16.73 -15.34 -29.02
CA ALA A 522 -17.68 -14.86 -30.02
C ALA A 522 -18.67 -15.96 -30.46
N TYR A 523 -18.21 -17.20 -30.62
CA TYR A 523 -19.09 -18.33 -30.97
C TYR A 523 -20.15 -18.57 -29.89
N PHE A 524 -19.75 -18.58 -28.62
CA PHE A 524 -20.69 -18.82 -27.51
C PHE A 524 -21.57 -17.62 -27.16
N ALA A 525 -21.12 -16.41 -27.48
CA ALA A 525 -21.91 -15.18 -27.37
C ALA A 525 -22.90 -14.98 -28.55
N HIS A 526 -23.17 -16.03 -29.33
CA HIS A 526 -24.09 -16.01 -30.45
C HIS A 526 -25.48 -16.56 -30.08
N GLU A 527 -26.53 -16.04 -30.74
CA GLU A 527 -27.91 -16.47 -30.47
C GLU A 527 -28.22 -17.90 -30.93
N GLN A 528 -27.52 -18.43 -31.92
CA GLN A 528 -27.81 -19.75 -32.49
C GLN A 528 -27.05 -20.91 -31.83
N VAL A 529 -26.39 -20.68 -30.69
CA VAL A 529 -25.73 -21.77 -29.94
C VAL A 529 -26.80 -22.77 -29.48
N PRO A 530 -26.64 -24.08 -29.77
CA PRO A 530 -27.61 -25.09 -29.37
C PRO A 530 -27.80 -25.10 -27.84
N PRO A 531 -29.03 -24.91 -27.31
CA PRO A 531 -29.28 -24.86 -25.87
C PRO A 531 -28.81 -26.11 -25.11
N GLU A 532 -28.81 -27.28 -25.73
CA GLU A 532 -28.31 -28.53 -25.17
C GLU A 532 -26.81 -28.50 -24.85
N LEU A 533 -26.03 -27.68 -25.56
CA LEU A 533 -24.59 -27.56 -25.35
C LEU A 533 -24.27 -26.80 -24.05
N THR A 534 -25.07 -25.76 -23.75
CA THR A 534 -24.82 -24.80 -22.66
C THR A 534 -25.79 -24.95 -21.48
N GLY A 535 -26.90 -25.66 -21.66
CA GLY A 535 -28.02 -25.72 -20.71
C GLY A 535 -27.62 -26.21 -19.31
N PHE A 536 -26.63 -27.10 -19.21
CA PHE A 536 -26.14 -27.62 -17.93
C PHE A 536 -25.57 -26.53 -17.00
N LEU A 537 -25.06 -25.42 -17.55
CA LEU A 537 -24.57 -24.28 -16.78
C LEU A 537 -25.69 -23.49 -16.10
N THR A 538 -26.94 -23.67 -16.56
CA THR A 538 -28.13 -22.97 -16.06
C THR A 538 -29.10 -23.89 -15.32
N ALA A 539 -29.04 -25.21 -15.60
CA ALA A 539 -29.87 -26.25 -14.99
C ALA A 539 -29.38 -26.63 -13.58
N GLY A 540 -29.23 -25.67 -12.66
CA GLY A 540 -28.52 -25.89 -11.40
C GLY A 540 -29.09 -27.00 -10.49
N ALA A 541 -28.20 -27.73 -9.81
CA ALA A 541 -28.51 -28.80 -8.85
C ALA A 541 -28.97 -28.30 -7.46
N GLY A 542 -29.30 -27.02 -7.34
CA GLY A 542 -29.62 -26.31 -6.09
C GLY A 542 -29.09 -24.88 -6.09
N GLN A 543 -29.35 -24.13 -5.01
CA GLN A 543 -28.77 -22.80 -4.78
C GLN A 543 -28.35 -22.67 -3.31
N ARG A 544 -27.16 -22.10 -3.07
CA ARG A 544 -26.64 -21.78 -1.74
C ARG A 544 -26.06 -20.37 -1.68
N ALA A 545 -25.84 -19.87 -0.46
CA ALA A 545 -25.09 -18.65 -0.24
C ALA A 545 -23.57 -18.87 -0.46
N VAL A 546 -22.87 -17.78 -0.75
CA VAL A 546 -21.40 -17.73 -0.74
C VAL A 546 -20.93 -17.97 0.70
N ALA A 547 -20.04 -18.95 0.89
CA ALA A 547 -19.52 -19.31 2.19
C ALA A 547 -18.55 -18.25 2.72
N SER A 548 -18.62 -17.99 4.03
CA SER A 548 -17.65 -17.17 4.74
C SER A 548 -16.41 -17.99 5.12
N GLY A 549 -15.22 -17.51 4.78
CA GLY A 549 -13.97 -18.15 5.20
C GLY A 549 -12.83 -17.89 4.21
N SER A 550 -11.60 -18.07 4.68
CA SER A 550 -10.40 -18.06 3.83
C SER A 550 -9.78 -19.45 3.83
N MET A 551 -9.38 -19.91 2.66
CA MET A 551 -8.71 -21.16 2.38
C MET A 551 -7.23 -20.91 2.09
N SER A 552 -6.41 -21.93 2.39
CA SER A 552 -4.98 -21.91 2.10
C SER A 552 -4.70 -22.33 0.66
N LEU A 553 -3.62 -21.80 0.08
CA LEU A 553 -3.12 -22.22 -1.24
C LEU A 553 -2.08 -23.35 -1.14
N GLU A 554 -1.79 -23.88 0.06
CA GLU A 554 -0.79 -24.93 0.28
C GLU A 554 -0.99 -26.14 -0.63
N ARG A 555 -2.24 -26.59 -0.80
CA ARG A 555 -2.53 -27.73 -1.69
C ARG A 555 -2.22 -27.43 -3.16
N LEU A 556 -2.40 -26.20 -3.62
CA LEU A 556 -1.98 -25.81 -4.98
C LEU A 556 -0.47 -25.74 -5.09
N ARG A 557 0.24 -25.30 -4.04
CA ARG A 557 1.71 -25.28 -4.01
C ARG A 557 2.32 -26.69 -4.05
N THR A 558 1.60 -27.74 -3.67
CA THR A 558 2.10 -29.12 -3.76
C THR A 558 1.97 -29.73 -5.16
N VAL A 559 1.04 -29.24 -5.98
CA VAL A 559 0.74 -29.80 -7.32
C VAL A 559 1.20 -28.92 -8.47
N ALA A 560 1.69 -27.72 -8.19
CA ALA A 560 2.15 -26.76 -9.19
C ALA A 560 3.46 -26.08 -8.78
N ALA A 561 4.36 -25.92 -9.75
CA ALA A 561 5.61 -25.18 -9.61
C ALA A 561 5.40 -23.73 -10.06
N VAL A 562 6.12 -22.79 -9.43
CA VAL A 562 6.08 -21.37 -9.82
C VAL A 562 7.48 -20.90 -10.21
N ALA A 563 7.61 -20.34 -11.40
CA ALA A 563 8.82 -19.73 -11.92
C ALA A 563 8.75 -18.20 -11.87
N ASP A 564 9.88 -17.55 -11.60
CA ASP A 564 10.03 -16.09 -11.68
C ASP A 564 10.44 -15.66 -13.08
N LEU A 565 9.57 -14.88 -13.72
CA LEU A 565 9.77 -14.31 -15.06
C LEU A 565 10.06 -12.80 -15.01
N SER A 566 10.27 -12.21 -13.83
CA SER A 566 10.40 -10.75 -13.67
C SER A 566 11.52 -10.15 -14.52
N ARG A 567 12.63 -10.88 -14.73
CA ARG A 567 13.75 -10.47 -15.59
C ARG A 567 13.39 -10.35 -17.07
N HIS A 568 12.37 -11.08 -17.51
CA HIS A 568 11.84 -10.99 -18.87
C HIS A 568 10.76 -9.90 -18.99
N GLY A 569 10.28 -9.40 -17.85
CA GLY A 569 9.28 -8.35 -17.73
C GLY A 569 9.75 -6.98 -18.23
N PRO A 570 8.80 -6.07 -18.48
CA PRO A 570 9.12 -4.74 -18.97
C PRO A 570 9.79 -3.82 -17.94
N ASP A 571 9.57 -4.07 -16.65
CA ASP A 571 10.11 -3.29 -15.54
C ASP A 571 10.23 -4.21 -14.32
N GLU A 572 11.39 -4.85 -14.15
CA GLU A 572 11.64 -5.76 -13.03
C GLU A 572 11.62 -5.04 -11.67
N ALA A 573 11.87 -3.72 -11.61
CA ALA A 573 11.88 -2.98 -10.35
C ALA A 573 10.47 -2.85 -9.77
N VAL A 574 9.47 -2.62 -10.63
CA VAL A 574 8.08 -2.42 -10.23
C VAL A 574 7.22 -3.68 -10.37
N TRP A 575 7.36 -4.42 -11.46
CA TRP A 575 6.51 -5.54 -11.80
C TRP A 575 7.23 -6.87 -11.61
N LYS A 576 6.67 -7.70 -10.73
CA LYS A 576 7.04 -9.09 -10.54
C LYS A 576 6.09 -9.96 -11.32
N ILE A 577 6.64 -10.89 -12.09
CA ILE A 577 5.88 -11.72 -13.02
C ILE A 577 6.19 -13.15 -12.70
N ALA A 578 5.15 -13.95 -12.49
CA ALA A 578 5.26 -15.35 -12.14
C ALA A 578 4.53 -16.20 -13.18
N ARG A 579 5.01 -17.42 -13.37
CA ARG A 579 4.30 -18.46 -14.12
C ARG A 579 4.16 -19.72 -13.29
N ALA A 580 2.93 -20.19 -13.12
CA ALA A 580 2.61 -21.49 -12.55
C ALA A 580 2.52 -22.55 -13.65
N THR A 581 3.08 -23.73 -13.39
CA THR A 581 2.94 -24.92 -14.25
C THR A 581 2.62 -26.14 -13.39
N SER A 582 1.87 -27.08 -13.96
CA SER A 582 1.49 -28.32 -13.27
C SER A 582 1.33 -29.45 -14.27
N GLU A 583 1.72 -30.65 -13.85
CA GLU A 583 1.42 -31.87 -14.59
C GLU A 583 0.03 -32.43 -14.25
N GLU A 584 -0.55 -32.04 -13.11
CA GLU A 584 -1.86 -32.51 -12.62
C GLU A 584 -3.02 -31.60 -13.04
N LEU A 585 -2.78 -30.30 -13.22
CA LEU A 585 -3.83 -29.34 -13.59
C LEU A 585 -3.98 -29.24 -15.12
N LEU A 586 -5.19 -28.86 -15.55
CA LEU A 586 -5.52 -28.66 -16.96
C LEU A 586 -5.21 -27.22 -17.36
N THR A 587 -4.70 -27.05 -18.58
CA THR A 587 -4.47 -25.75 -19.23
C THR A 587 -5.33 -25.63 -20.46
N VAL A 588 -5.77 -24.42 -20.81
CA VAL A 588 -6.60 -24.21 -22.01
C VAL A 588 -5.78 -24.28 -23.28
N ASP A 589 -6.43 -24.74 -24.34
CA ASP A 589 -5.91 -24.85 -25.70
C ASP A 589 -6.90 -24.18 -26.65
N PHE A 590 -6.42 -23.62 -27.74
CA PHE A 590 -7.25 -22.88 -28.71
C PHE A 590 -7.08 -23.47 -30.10
N GLY A 591 -8.11 -23.37 -30.93
CA GLY A 591 -8.08 -23.96 -32.27
C GLY A 591 -8.38 -25.45 -32.27
N SER A 592 -7.58 -26.24 -32.98
CA SER A 592 -7.71 -27.70 -32.96
C SER A 592 -7.06 -28.25 -31.71
N PRO A 593 -7.76 -29.03 -30.87
CA PRO A 593 -7.22 -29.51 -29.60
C PRO A 593 -6.03 -30.43 -29.85
N SER A 594 -4.87 -30.05 -29.31
CA SER A 594 -3.62 -30.76 -29.53
C SER A 594 -3.66 -32.20 -28.96
N PRO A 595 -2.86 -33.14 -29.49
CA PRO A 595 -2.76 -34.48 -28.92
C PRO A 595 -2.40 -34.49 -27.43
N ALA A 596 -1.49 -33.59 -27.02
CA ALA A 596 -1.09 -33.42 -25.63
C ALA A 596 -2.24 -32.90 -24.74
N PHE A 597 -3.06 -31.97 -25.25
CA PHE A 597 -4.25 -31.52 -24.54
C PHE A 597 -5.27 -32.64 -24.38
N ARG A 598 -5.55 -33.41 -25.43
CA ARG A 598 -6.49 -34.55 -25.38
C ARG A 598 -6.06 -35.60 -24.37
N GLU A 599 -4.77 -35.96 -24.39
CA GLU A 599 -4.22 -36.90 -23.44
C GLU A 599 -4.35 -36.40 -22.00
N ARG A 600 -4.02 -35.13 -21.77
CA ARG A 600 -4.14 -34.49 -20.46
C ARG A 600 -5.58 -34.48 -19.94
N ILE A 601 -6.57 -34.20 -20.81
CA ILE A 601 -7.99 -34.27 -20.44
C ILE A 601 -8.39 -35.69 -20.03
N ARG A 602 -7.99 -36.72 -20.80
CA ARG A 602 -8.29 -38.12 -20.46
C ARG A 602 -7.65 -38.55 -19.14
N THR A 603 -6.40 -38.15 -18.90
CA THR A 603 -5.71 -38.46 -17.64
C THR A 603 -6.41 -37.86 -16.42
N VAL A 604 -6.91 -36.62 -16.54
CA VAL A 604 -7.50 -35.89 -15.39
C VAL A 604 -8.99 -36.17 -15.22
N LEU A 605 -9.74 -36.33 -16.30
CA LEU A 605 -11.20 -36.50 -16.28
C LEU A 605 -11.68 -37.93 -16.58
N GLY A 606 -10.79 -38.81 -17.03
CA GLY A 606 -11.09 -40.19 -17.45
C GLY A 606 -11.40 -40.32 -18.95
N ASP A 607 -11.30 -41.56 -19.45
CA ASP A 607 -11.48 -41.89 -20.87
C ASP A 607 -12.92 -41.74 -21.40
N GLY A 608 -13.90 -41.59 -20.49
CA GLY A 608 -15.32 -41.45 -20.85
C GLY A 608 -15.72 -40.05 -21.36
N VAL A 609 -14.81 -39.08 -21.36
CA VAL A 609 -15.09 -37.71 -21.79
C VAL A 609 -15.01 -37.59 -23.31
N ASP A 610 -16.13 -37.24 -23.94
CA ASP A 610 -16.19 -36.89 -25.36
C ASP A 610 -15.74 -35.43 -25.57
N ILE A 611 -14.45 -35.26 -25.85
CA ILE A 611 -13.83 -33.95 -26.10
C ILE A 611 -14.41 -33.32 -27.37
N ASP A 612 -14.64 -34.12 -28.42
CA ASP A 612 -15.03 -33.63 -29.74
C ASP A 612 -16.49 -33.16 -29.74
N ALA A 613 -17.38 -33.84 -29.01
CA ALA A 613 -18.77 -33.41 -28.87
C ALA A 613 -18.94 -32.07 -28.12
N ARG A 614 -17.92 -31.64 -27.35
CA ARG A 614 -17.95 -30.39 -26.57
C ARG A 614 -16.85 -29.41 -26.95
N TRP A 615 -16.22 -29.59 -28.10
CA TRP A 615 -15.26 -28.63 -28.63
C TRP A 615 -15.96 -27.61 -29.54
N PRO A 616 -15.62 -26.31 -29.47
CA PRO A 616 -14.67 -25.66 -28.57
C PRO A 616 -15.25 -25.35 -27.17
N HIS A 617 -14.40 -24.94 -26.23
CA HIS A 617 -14.83 -24.38 -24.94
C HIS A 617 -15.16 -22.87 -25.01
N PRO A 618 -15.97 -22.31 -24.08
CA PRO A 618 -16.36 -20.91 -24.12
C PRO A 618 -15.35 -19.89 -23.61
N LEU A 619 -14.25 -20.31 -22.99
CA LEU A 619 -13.21 -19.37 -22.51
C LEU A 619 -12.46 -18.76 -23.71
N GLY A 620 -12.25 -17.45 -23.74
CA GLY A 620 -11.64 -16.72 -24.86
C GLY A 620 -10.91 -15.44 -24.48
#